data_AF-A0A960KC40-F1
#
_entry.id   AF-A0A960KC40-F1
#
_cell.length_a   1.000
_cell.length_b   1.000
_cell.length_c   1.000
_cell.angle_alpha   90.00
_cell.angle_beta   90.00
_cell.angle_gamma   90.00
#
_symmetry.space_group_name_H-M   'P 1'
#
loop_
_entity.id
_entity.type
_entity.pdbx_description
1 polymer ?
#
loop_
_entity_poly.entity_id
_entity_poly.type
_entity_poly.pdbx_seq_one_letter_code
_entity_poly.pdbx_strand_id
1 'polypeptide(L)'
;MTSIFKRILVGKPIASSEEQHQRIGKPTALAVFASDAVSSTAYATEEILLVLLTAVVFPTSHSYLVPIAIAAVVLLAIVGTSYIQTIHAYP
;
A
#
# COMPACT_ATOMS: atom_id res chain seq x y z
N MET A 1 28.79 -5.53 19.63
CA MET A 1 29.33 -6.59 18.73
C MET A 1 28.22 -7.23 17.87
N THR A 2 27.33 -6.44 17.27
CA THR A 2 26.18 -6.94 16.48
C THR A 2 26.30 -6.66 14.97
N SER A 3 27.51 -6.32 14.47
CA SER A 3 27.69 -5.64 13.19
C SER A 3 27.97 -6.52 11.97
N ILE A 4 28.43 -7.77 12.12
CA ILE A 4 28.84 -8.61 10.97
C ILE A 4 27.68 -9.44 10.42
N PHE A 5 26.95 -10.16 11.28
CA PHE A 5 25.79 -10.94 10.85
C PHE A 5 24.69 -10.07 10.20
N LYS A 6 24.38 -8.92 10.80
CA LYS A 6 23.41 -7.96 10.24
C LYS A 6 23.85 -7.44 8.86
N ARG A 7 25.14 -7.23 8.65
CA ARG A 7 25.69 -6.67 7.40
C ARG A 7 25.71 -7.69 6.26
N ILE A 8 25.85 -8.97 6.57
CA ILE A 8 25.73 -10.05 5.58
C ILE A 8 24.27 -10.25 5.18
N LEU A 9 23.33 -10.20 6.14
CA LEU A 9 21.92 -10.46 5.87
C LEU A 9 21.18 -9.29 5.20
N VAL A 10 21.47 -8.05 5.63
CA VAL A 10 20.70 -6.84 5.22
C VAL A 10 21.52 -5.93 4.28
N GLY A 11 22.84 -6.13 4.17
CA GLY A 11 23.72 -5.30 3.35
C GLY A 11 24.39 -4.15 4.11
N LYS A 12 25.18 -3.34 3.39
CA LYS A 12 25.87 -2.17 3.96
C LYS A 12 24.85 -1.04 4.20
N PRO A 13 24.90 -0.34 5.35
CA PRO A 13 24.06 0.83 5.57
C PRO A 13 24.37 1.89 4.51
N ILE A 14 23.33 2.41 3.87
CA ILE A 14 23.43 3.51 2.91
C ILE A 14 23.67 4.78 3.72
N ALA A 15 24.75 5.51 3.42
CA ALA A 15 24.98 6.81 4.04
C ALA A 15 23.91 7.79 3.54
N SER A 16 23.32 8.62 4.41
CA SER A 16 22.28 9.58 4.01
C SER A 16 22.71 10.56 2.89
N SER A 17 24.01 10.73 2.65
CA SER A 17 24.54 11.49 1.52
C SER A 17 24.41 10.79 0.16
N GLU A 18 24.22 9.46 0.14
CA GLU A 18 24.09 8.63 -1.07
C GLU A 18 22.62 8.32 -1.43
N GLU A 19 21.67 8.65 -0.55
CA GLU A 19 20.24 8.38 -0.75
C GLU A 19 19.69 9.00 -2.04
N GLN A 20 20.12 10.22 -2.38
CA GLN A 20 19.65 10.90 -3.60
C GLN A 20 20.09 10.18 -4.89
N HIS A 21 21.22 9.46 -4.87
CA HIS A 21 21.74 8.72 -6.01
C HIS A 21 21.13 7.31 -6.15
N GLN A 22 20.57 6.75 -5.09
CA GLN A 22 19.89 5.45 -5.10
C GLN A 22 18.38 5.53 -5.30
N ARG A 23 17.81 6.73 -5.48
CA ARG A 23 16.38 6.88 -5.80
C ARG A 23 16.06 6.16 -7.11
N ILE A 24 15.19 5.16 -7.02
CA ILE A 24 14.64 4.46 -8.18
C ILE A 24 14.01 5.49 -9.13
N GLY A 25 14.31 5.36 -10.42
CA GLY A 25 13.74 6.24 -11.44
C GLY A 25 12.21 6.23 -11.39
N LYS A 26 11.58 7.36 -11.75
CA LYS A 26 10.12 7.50 -11.81
C LYS A 26 9.38 6.32 -12.46
N PRO A 27 9.82 5.73 -13.60
CA PRO A 27 9.11 4.60 -14.20
C PRO A 27 9.18 3.32 -13.35
N THR A 28 10.33 3.03 -12.74
CA THR A 28 10.50 1.87 -11.85
C THR A 28 9.74 2.06 -10.54
N ALA A 29 9.78 3.26 -9.97
CA ALA A 29 8.98 3.60 -8.79
C ALA A 29 7.48 3.43 -9.09
N LEU A 30 7.00 3.95 -10.23
CA LEU A 30 5.60 3.81 -10.64
C LEU A 30 5.21 2.33 -10.83
N ALA A 31 6.06 1.52 -11.46
CA ALA A 31 5.79 0.10 -11.66
C ALA A 31 5.67 -0.67 -10.32
N VAL A 32 6.53 -0.35 -9.35
CA VAL A 32 6.49 -0.98 -8.01
C VAL A 32 5.21 -0.56 -7.26
N PHE A 33 4.87 0.73 -7.25
CA PHE A 33 3.63 1.20 -6.61
C PHE A 33 2.37 0.71 -7.33
N ALA A 34 2.40 0.59 -8.66
CA ALA A 34 1.30 0.01 -9.43
C ALA A 34 1.12 -1.49 -9.14
N SER A 35 2.21 -2.24 -8.95
CA SER A 35 2.14 -3.66 -8.60
C SER A 35 1.43 -3.90 -7.25
N ASP A 36 1.62 -3.00 -6.28
CA ASP A 36 0.94 -3.06 -4.98
C ASP A 36 -0.58 -2.85 -5.14
N ALA A 37 -0.97 -1.83 -5.90
CA ALA A 37 -2.38 -1.56 -6.22
C ALA A 37 -3.02 -2.71 -7.02
N VAL A 38 -2.32 -3.29 -7.99
CA VAL A 38 -2.79 -4.43 -8.79
C VAL A 38 -2.93 -5.70 -7.93
N SER A 39 -2.03 -5.92 -6.96
CA SER A 39 -2.19 -7.02 -5.99
C SER A 39 -3.45 -6.83 -5.14
N SER A 40 -3.77 -5.59 -4.76
CA SER A 40 -4.98 -5.27 -3.99
C SER A 40 -6.27 -5.50 -4.79
N THR A 41 -6.27 -5.24 -6.10
CA THR A 41 -7.42 -5.52 -6.98
C THR A 41 -7.55 -7.00 -7.36
N ALA A 42 -6.44 -7.75 -7.39
CA ALA A 42 -6.50 -9.20 -7.58
C ALA A 42 -7.30 -9.88 -6.45
N TYR A 43 -7.06 -9.47 -5.20
CA TYR A 43 -7.80 -9.95 -4.03
C TYR A 43 -9.28 -9.51 -4.03
N ALA A 44 -9.59 -8.40 -4.70
CA ALA A 44 -10.97 -7.90 -4.78
C ALA A 44 -11.95 -8.90 -5.42
N THR A 45 -11.48 -9.79 -6.30
CA THR A 45 -12.35 -10.82 -6.91
C THR A 45 -12.87 -11.82 -5.87
N GLU A 46 -12.02 -12.26 -4.95
CA GLU A 46 -12.40 -13.13 -3.83
C GLU A 46 -13.35 -12.41 -2.87
N GLU A 47 -13.03 -11.16 -2.53
CA GLU A 47 -13.87 -10.32 -1.67
C GLU A 47 -15.26 -10.07 -2.26
N ILE A 48 -15.37 -9.85 -3.58
CA ILE A 48 -16.68 -9.70 -4.25
C ILE A 48 -17.51 -10.98 -4.12
N LEU A 49 -16.90 -12.16 -4.30
CA LEU A 49 -17.56 -13.45 -4.13
C LEU A 49 -18.04 -13.65 -2.68
N LEU A 50 -17.22 -13.30 -1.69
CA LEU A 50 -17.57 -13.35 -0.28
C LEU A 50 -18.74 -12.42 0.05
N VAL A 51 -18.71 -11.20 -0.48
CA VAL A 51 -19.79 -10.21 -0.33
C VAL A 51 -21.09 -10.71 -0.96
N LEU A 52 -21.04 -11.32 -2.14
CA LEU A 52 -22.22 -11.91 -2.79
C LEU A 52 -22.78 -13.08 -1.97
N LEU A 53 -21.92 -13.96 -1.46
CA LEU A 53 -22.34 -15.07 -0.60
C LEU A 53 -22.97 -14.56 0.70
N THR A 54 -22.34 -13.61 1.38
CA THR A 54 -22.87 -13.02 2.62
C THR A 54 -24.17 -12.25 2.38
N ALA A 55 -24.34 -11.60 1.24
CA ALA A 55 -25.61 -10.94 0.88
C ALA A 55 -26.76 -11.96 0.70
N VAL A 56 -26.47 -13.16 0.18
CA VAL A 56 -27.46 -14.24 0.05
C VAL A 56 -27.78 -14.89 1.41
N VAL A 57 -26.76 -15.13 2.25
CA VAL A 57 -26.92 -15.80 3.56
C VAL A 57 -27.49 -14.85 4.62
N PHE A 58 -27.15 -13.55 4.56
CA PHE A 58 -27.55 -12.53 5.51
C PHE A 58 -28.09 -11.29 4.79
N PRO A 59 -29.37 -11.28 4.40
CA PRO A 59 -29.97 -10.22 3.57
C PRO A 59 -29.89 -8.81 4.17
N THR A 60 -29.86 -8.71 5.50
CA THR A 60 -29.75 -7.43 6.23
C THR A 60 -28.33 -6.86 6.26
N SER A 61 -27.31 -7.64 5.90
CA SER A 61 -25.90 -7.20 5.93
C SER A 61 -25.55 -6.23 4.80
N HIS A 62 -26.39 -6.16 3.75
CA HIS A 62 -26.17 -5.28 2.61
C HIS A 62 -26.07 -3.80 3.01
N SER A 63 -26.75 -3.40 4.08
CA SER A 63 -26.73 -2.01 4.60
C SER A 63 -25.35 -1.55 5.07
N TYR A 64 -24.44 -2.49 5.41
CA TYR A 64 -23.08 -2.15 5.85
C TYR A 64 -22.08 -2.01 4.70
N LEU A 65 -22.38 -2.48 3.50
CA LEU A 65 -21.45 -2.44 2.37
C LEU A 65 -21.11 -1.01 1.95
N VAL A 66 -22.13 -0.17 1.77
CA VAL A 66 -21.96 1.23 1.37
C VAL A 66 -21.14 2.03 2.38
N PRO A 67 -21.44 2.03 3.70
CA PRO A 67 -20.64 2.77 4.66
C PRO A 67 -19.19 2.25 4.79
N ILE A 68 -18.96 0.94 4.68
CA ILE A 68 -17.59 0.37 4.69
C ILE A 68 -16.81 0.83 3.45
N ALA A 69 -17.42 0.80 2.27
CA ALA A 69 -16.78 1.26 1.03
C ALA A 69 -16.43 2.76 1.10
N ILE A 70 -17.34 3.59 1.63
CA ILE A 70 -17.07 5.02 1.87
C ILE A 70 -15.90 5.20 2.83
N ALA A 71 -15.87 4.45 3.95
CA ALA A 71 -14.78 4.52 4.91
C ALA A 71 -13.43 4.15 4.29
N ALA A 72 -13.40 3.12 3.43
CA ALA A 72 -12.19 2.73 2.70
C ALA A 72 -11.72 3.83 1.73
N VAL A 73 -12.63 4.45 0.97
CA VAL A 73 -12.31 5.57 0.06
C VAL A 73 -11.76 6.77 0.84
N VAL A 74 -12.38 7.12 1.97
CA VAL A 74 -11.90 8.20 2.85
C VAL A 74 -10.50 7.89 3.37
N LEU A 75 -10.26 6.66 3.83
CA LEU A 75 -8.95 6.24 4.30
C LEU A 75 -7.89 6.34 3.20
N LEU A 76 -8.20 5.90 1.97
CA LEU A 76 -7.29 6.04 0.83
C LEU A 76 -6.98 7.51 0.50
N ALA A 77 -7.97 8.41 0.60
CA ALA A 77 -7.75 9.83 0.41
C ALA A 77 -6.82 10.42 1.49
N ILE A 78 -7.00 10.03 2.75
CA ILE A 78 -6.11 10.45 3.86
C ILE A 78 -4.68 9.96 3.62
N VAL A 79 -4.50 8.69 3.27
CA VAL A 79 -3.16 8.12 3.02
C VAL A 79 -2.51 8.78 1.80
N GLY A 80 -3.27 8.95 0.71
CA GLY A 80 -2.78 9.61 -0.50
C GLY A 80 -2.32 11.04 -0.24
N THR A 81 -3.11 11.82 0.51
CA THR A 81 -2.72 13.19 0.90
C THR A 81 -1.52 13.21 1.85
N SER A 82 -1.43 12.25 2.78
CA SER A 82 -0.26 12.09 3.67
C SER A 82 1.03 11.82 2.90
N TYR A 83 0.98 10.98 1.86
CA TYR A 83 2.15 10.73 1.01
C TYR A 83 2.55 11.97 0.20
N ILE A 84 1.58 12.70 -0.35
CA ILE A 84 1.85 13.97 -1.02
C ILE A 84 2.57 14.94 -0.07
N GLN A 85 2.09 15.09 1.16
CA GLN A 85 2.71 15.95 2.16
C GLN A 85 4.14 15.51 2.48
N THR A 86 4.37 14.21 2.66
CA THR A 86 5.69 13.65 2.97
C THR A 86 6.69 13.93 1.84
N ILE A 87 6.29 13.73 0.59
CA ILE A 87 7.14 13.98 -0.58
C ILE A 87 7.50 15.47 -0.69
N HIS A 88 6.56 16.38 -0.43
CA HIS A 88 6.84 17.82 -0.46
C HIS A 88 7.73 18.27 0.71
N ALA A 89 7.58 17.67 1.89
CA ALA A 89 8.42 17.98 3.06
C ALA A 89 9.86 17.45 2.93
N TYR A 90 10.05 16.36 2.17
CA TYR A 90 11.33 15.69 1.98
C TYR A 90 11.62 15.43 0.49
N PRO A 91 12.04 16.46 -0.27
CA PRO A 91 12.23 16.38 -1.72
C PRO A 91 13.41 15.49 -2.15
#